data_AF-A0A6M6BER9-F1
#
_entry.id   AF-A0A6M6BER9-F1
#
_cell.length_a   1.000
_cell.length_b   1.000
_cell.length_c   1.000
_cell.angle_alpha   90.00
_cell.angle_beta   90.00
_cell.angle_gamma   90.00
#
_symmetry.space_group_name_H-M   'P 1'
#
loop_
_entity.id
_entity.type
_entity.pdbx_description
1 polymer ?
#
loop_
_entity_poly.entity_id
_entity_poly.type
_entity_poly.pdbx_seq_one_letter_code
_entity_poly.pdbx_strand_id
1 'polypeptide(L)'
;MSAPDPTSYFAQKTDAELLYLAQHAQRYPAAVAQAAVQELQRRGLIPEELPQGPPVRPQPSASPDLTGWAFLRQISRGVFWPRPGYFVTPLLLWLNLLAYVLLALVGQNPLNPTAPDLVRWGANFTPLTLHGQPWRLLTSCFLHGGPGHLLMNMSSLVFLGLMTESLTGRGRLLLVYLLSGVGGGLLSLWWHSQGVLSVGASGAIFGLYGLLLATLAGHPTSFDRSARRTVLVLVFYLMASSLAGGLEAYSTDNAAHVGGLLTGFVLGWIWPGKQVHL
;
A
#
# COMPACT_ATOMS: atom_id res chain seq x y z
N MET A 1 14.09 -53.33 -16.34
CA MET A 1 13.55 -52.27 -17.20
C MET A 1 14.46 -51.06 -17.05
N SER A 2 15.25 -50.74 -18.06
CA SER A 2 16.10 -49.54 -18.10
C SER A 2 15.21 -48.29 -18.15
N ALA A 3 15.56 -47.26 -17.39
CA ALA A 3 14.88 -45.97 -17.47
C ALA A 3 14.98 -45.43 -18.92
N PRO A 4 13.91 -44.87 -19.49
CA PRO A 4 13.94 -44.31 -20.84
C PRO A 4 14.97 -43.17 -20.90
N ASP A 5 15.77 -43.17 -21.96
CA ASP A 5 16.77 -42.14 -22.23
C ASP A 5 16.08 -40.76 -22.30
N PRO A 6 16.48 -39.76 -21.48
CA PRO A 6 15.87 -38.44 -21.47
C PRO A 6 15.85 -37.76 -22.85
N THR A 7 16.78 -38.12 -23.75
CA THR A 7 16.82 -37.58 -25.12
C THR A 7 15.64 -38.05 -25.98
N SER A 8 15.09 -39.23 -25.72
CA SER A 8 13.95 -39.80 -26.47
C SER A 8 12.65 -38.99 -26.31
N TYR A 9 12.50 -38.28 -25.18
CA TYR A 9 11.32 -37.46 -24.91
C TYR A 9 11.29 -36.19 -25.79
N PHE A 10 12.45 -35.58 -26.05
CA PHE A 10 12.54 -34.36 -26.85
C PHE A 10 12.47 -34.66 -28.36
N ALA A 11 12.90 -35.86 -28.77
CA ALA A 11 12.76 -36.33 -30.15
C ALA A 11 11.31 -36.37 -30.63
N GLN A 12 10.34 -36.52 -29.72
CA GLN A 12 8.90 -36.55 -30.05
C GLN A 12 8.25 -35.16 -30.09
N LYS A 13 8.95 -34.10 -29.70
CA LYS A 13 8.41 -32.73 -29.70
C LYS A 13 8.46 -32.10 -31.09
N THR A 14 7.50 -31.22 -31.34
CA THR A 14 7.44 -30.41 -32.56
C THR A 14 8.53 -29.34 -32.55
N ASP A 15 8.92 -28.87 -33.75
CA ASP A 15 9.94 -27.81 -33.88
C ASP A 15 9.52 -26.52 -33.15
N ALA A 16 8.23 -26.19 -33.18
CA ALA A 16 7.67 -25.04 -32.48
C ALA A 16 7.79 -25.16 -30.96
N GLU A 17 7.54 -26.33 -30.39
CA GLU A 17 7.71 -26.56 -28.94
C GLU A 17 9.18 -26.47 -28.54
N LEU A 18 10.08 -27.03 -29.34
CA LEU A 18 11.51 -26.97 -29.08
C LEU A 18 12.04 -25.53 -29.15
N LEU A 19 11.62 -24.76 -30.17
CA LEU A 19 11.93 -23.33 -30.30
C LEU A 19 11.38 -22.53 -29.12
N TYR A 20 10.15 -22.81 -28.69
CA TYR A 20 9.54 -22.16 -27.54
C TYR A 20 10.35 -22.41 -26.26
N LEU A 21 10.72 -23.66 -26.01
CA LEU A 21 11.55 -24.06 -24.85
C LEU A 21 12.93 -23.40 -24.88
N ALA A 22 13.57 -23.32 -26.06
CA ALA A 22 14.86 -22.66 -26.23
C ALA A 22 14.76 -21.14 -26.00
N GLN A 23 13.74 -20.47 -26.53
CA GLN A 23 13.53 -19.02 -26.36
C GLN A 23 13.19 -18.64 -24.91
N HIS A 24 12.53 -19.55 -24.17
CA HIS A 24 12.10 -19.31 -22.80
C HIS A 24 12.93 -20.11 -21.78
N ALA A 25 14.20 -20.41 -22.11
CA ALA A 25 15.08 -21.23 -21.29
C ALA A 25 15.15 -20.83 -19.81
N GLN A 26 15.00 -19.53 -19.50
CA GLN A 26 15.00 -19.02 -18.12
C GLN A 26 13.81 -19.49 -17.26
N ARG A 27 12.72 -19.98 -17.87
CA ARG A 27 11.52 -20.46 -17.16
C ARG A 27 11.57 -21.96 -16.82
N TYR A 28 12.56 -22.68 -17.32
CA TYR A 28 12.66 -24.13 -17.21
C TYR A 28 14.00 -24.54 -16.58
N PRO A 29 14.10 -25.76 -16.02
CA PRO A 29 15.39 -26.30 -15.59
C PRO A 29 16.39 -26.30 -16.75
N ALA A 30 17.67 -25.99 -16.46
CA ALA A 30 18.71 -25.86 -17.48
C ALA A 30 18.82 -27.08 -18.40
N ALA A 31 18.64 -28.29 -17.85
CA ALA A 31 18.65 -29.55 -18.60
C ALA A 31 17.56 -29.61 -19.69
N VAL A 32 16.37 -29.03 -19.44
CA VAL A 32 15.25 -29.01 -20.40
C VAL A 32 15.56 -28.07 -21.57
N ALA A 33 16.10 -26.89 -21.26
CA ALA A 33 16.49 -25.94 -22.29
C ALA A 33 17.65 -26.48 -23.15
N GLN A 34 18.65 -27.10 -22.52
CA GLN A 34 19.78 -27.72 -23.22
C GLN A 34 19.34 -28.88 -24.12
N ALA A 35 18.45 -29.76 -23.64
CA ALA A 35 17.93 -30.86 -24.45
C ALA A 35 17.10 -30.36 -25.66
N ALA A 36 16.32 -29.28 -25.48
CA ALA A 36 15.59 -28.66 -26.58
C ALA A 36 16.54 -28.06 -27.64
N VAL A 37 17.60 -27.37 -27.21
CA VAL A 37 18.62 -26.80 -28.10
C VAL A 37 19.38 -27.90 -28.84
N GLN A 38 19.78 -28.97 -28.15
CA GLN A 38 20.47 -30.12 -28.77
C GLN A 38 19.60 -30.81 -29.82
N GLU A 39 18.30 -30.98 -29.56
CA GLU A 39 17.39 -31.57 -30.54
C GLU A 39 17.16 -30.65 -31.76
N LEU A 40 17.11 -29.33 -31.56
CA LEU A 40 17.07 -28.36 -32.65
C LEU A 40 18.35 -28.38 -33.51
N GLN A 41 19.52 -28.54 -32.88
CA GLN A 41 20.80 -28.71 -33.57
C GLN A 41 20.87 -30.02 -34.35
N ARG A 42 20.42 -31.13 -33.74
CA ARG A 42 20.33 -32.45 -34.39
C ARG A 42 19.44 -32.42 -35.64
N ARG A 43 18.38 -31.59 -35.62
CA ARG A 43 17.46 -31.37 -36.76
C ARG A 43 17.99 -30.36 -37.79
N GLY A 44 19.13 -29.72 -37.55
CA GLY A 44 19.68 -28.69 -38.44
C GLY A 44 18.86 -27.39 -38.47
N LEU A 45 18.03 -27.14 -37.45
CA LEU A 45 17.17 -25.94 -37.37
C LEU A 45 17.90 -24.74 -36.78
N ILE A 46 18.98 -24.97 -36.03
CA ILE A 46 19.86 -23.93 -35.48
C ILE A 46 21.34 -24.35 -35.63
N PRO A 47 22.28 -23.41 -35.72
CA PRO A 47 23.71 -23.71 -35.82
C PRO A 47 24.26 -24.50 -34.62
N GLU A 48 25.29 -25.33 -34.86
CA GLU A 48 26.01 -26.09 -33.82
C GLU A 48 26.73 -25.15 -32.83
N GLU A 49 27.28 -24.05 -33.32
CA GLU A 49 27.80 -22.95 -32.52
C GLU A 49 26.85 -21.76 -32.57
N LEU A 50 26.16 -21.52 -31.46
CA LEU A 50 25.43 -20.26 -31.28
C LEU A 50 26.46 -19.13 -31.10
N PRO A 51 26.26 -17.95 -31.72
CA PRO A 51 27.07 -16.78 -31.43
C PRO A 51 27.12 -16.57 -29.92
N GLN A 52 28.31 -16.34 -29.36
CA GLN A 52 28.41 -16.03 -27.94
C GLN A 52 27.56 -14.80 -27.64
N GLY A 53 26.39 -15.03 -27.04
CA GLY A 53 25.53 -13.98 -26.56
C GLY A 53 26.29 -13.14 -25.52
N PRO A 54 25.81 -11.92 -25.22
CA PRO A 54 26.37 -11.14 -24.13
C PRO A 54 26.47 -12.03 -22.88
N PRO A 55 27.55 -11.91 -22.09
CA PRO A 55 27.80 -12.80 -20.95
C PRO A 55 26.53 -12.92 -20.13
N VAL A 56 26.05 -14.16 -19.98
CA VAL A 56 24.87 -14.48 -19.16
C VAL A 56 25.16 -13.87 -17.80
N ARG A 57 24.40 -12.83 -17.43
CA ARG A 57 24.48 -12.29 -16.07
C ARG A 57 24.32 -13.48 -15.13
N PRO A 58 25.20 -13.65 -14.14
CA PRO A 58 25.02 -14.67 -13.14
C PRO A 58 23.58 -14.59 -12.66
N GLN A 59 22.80 -15.65 -12.86
CA GLN A 59 21.50 -15.72 -12.20
C GLN A 59 21.81 -15.59 -10.71
N PRO A 60 21.14 -14.71 -9.97
CA PRO A 60 21.31 -14.68 -8.53
C PRO A 60 21.09 -16.11 -8.04
N SER A 61 22.13 -16.69 -7.44
CA SER A 61 22.08 -18.00 -6.83
C SER A 61 20.84 -18.07 -5.93
N ALA A 62 20.26 -19.27 -5.82
CA ALA A 62 19.10 -19.63 -5.00
C ALA A 62 18.84 -18.65 -3.84
N SER A 63 17.56 -18.25 -3.69
CA SER A 63 17.03 -17.32 -2.68
C SER A 63 17.98 -17.17 -1.51
N PRO A 64 18.51 -15.95 -1.23
CA PRO A 64 19.47 -15.79 -0.16
C PRO A 64 18.93 -16.52 1.07
N ASP A 65 19.78 -17.32 1.73
CA ASP A 65 19.48 -17.82 3.08
C ASP A 65 19.27 -16.58 3.95
N LEU A 66 18.04 -16.07 3.92
CA LEU A 66 17.63 -14.92 4.67
C LEU A 66 17.55 -15.44 6.09
N THR A 67 18.69 -15.37 6.78
CA THR A 67 18.73 -15.37 8.24
C THR A 67 17.57 -14.50 8.74
N GLY A 68 16.92 -14.88 9.83
CA GLY A 68 15.75 -14.14 10.34
C GLY A 68 16.00 -12.63 10.43
N TRP A 69 17.24 -12.23 10.74
CA TRP A 69 17.68 -10.84 10.73
C TRP A 69 17.67 -10.16 9.35
N ALA A 70 18.13 -10.83 8.29
CA ALA A 70 18.08 -10.30 6.94
C ALA A 70 16.62 -10.12 6.46
N PHE A 71 15.76 -11.07 6.79
CA PHE A 71 14.32 -10.99 6.51
C PHE A 71 13.65 -9.82 7.27
N LEU A 72 13.89 -9.69 8.57
CA LEU A 72 13.37 -8.57 9.39
C LEU A 72 13.89 -7.22 8.90
N ARG A 73 15.16 -7.16 8.48
CA ARG A 73 15.75 -5.95 7.90
C ARG A 73 15.10 -5.60 6.56
N GLN A 74 14.71 -6.58 5.76
CA GLN A 74 14.02 -6.36 4.50
C GLN A 74 12.59 -5.86 4.73
N ILE A 75 11.84 -6.48 5.64
CA ILE A 75 10.47 -6.03 6.00
C ILE A 75 10.51 -4.61 6.56
N SER A 76 11.38 -4.35 7.53
CA SER A 76 11.50 -3.01 8.13
C SER A 76 11.77 -1.97 7.06
N ARG A 77 12.78 -2.17 6.21
CA ARG A 77 13.08 -1.25 5.09
C ARG A 77 11.94 -1.10 4.10
N GLY A 78 11.12 -2.14 3.91
CA GLY A 78 9.95 -2.10 3.02
C GLY A 78 8.76 -1.33 3.59
N VAL A 79 8.65 -1.23 4.92
CA VAL A 79 7.43 -0.77 5.61
C VAL A 79 7.57 0.62 6.21
N PHE A 80 8.64 0.88 6.99
CA PHE A 80 8.71 2.13 7.76
C PHE A 80 9.83 3.08 7.31
N TRP A 81 10.51 2.79 6.20
CA TRP A 81 11.64 3.58 5.73
C TRP A 81 11.33 4.17 4.35
N PRO A 82 11.54 5.48 4.14
CA PRO A 82 11.30 6.11 2.85
C PRO A 82 12.16 5.53 1.72
N ARG A 83 11.55 5.34 0.55
CA ARG A 83 12.20 4.85 -0.69
C ARG A 83 11.56 5.46 -1.94
N PRO A 84 12.21 5.38 -3.11
CA PRO A 84 11.60 5.83 -4.36
C PRO A 84 10.23 5.18 -4.58
N GLY A 85 9.19 5.99 -4.77
CA GLY A 85 7.80 5.53 -4.91
C GLY A 85 7.04 5.22 -3.61
N TYR A 86 7.69 5.29 -2.45
CA TYR A 86 7.08 5.05 -1.13
C TYR A 86 7.83 5.87 -0.05
N PHE A 87 7.55 7.16 0.00
CA PHE A 87 8.22 8.13 0.86
C PHE A 87 7.27 8.79 1.86
N VAL A 88 6.07 9.15 1.41
CA VAL A 88 5.10 9.91 2.19
C VAL A 88 4.42 9.04 3.22
N THR A 89 4.12 7.78 2.92
CA THR A 89 3.50 6.89 3.91
C THR A 89 4.41 6.67 5.13
N PRO A 90 5.71 6.31 4.98
CA PRO A 90 6.63 6.28 6.12
C PRO A 90 6.75 7.62 6.85
N LEU A 91 6.80 8.73 6.12
CA LEU A 91 6.86 10.07 6.72
C LEU A 91 5.64 10.32 7.62
N LEU A 92 4.43 10.09 7.11
CA LEU A 92 3.19 10.27 7.87
C LEU A 92 3.14 9.33 9.07
N LEU A 93 3.59 8.08 8.91
CA LEU A 93 3.71 7.13 10.02
C LEU A 93 4.63 7.69 11.13
N TRP A 94 5.82 8.17 10.77
CA TRP A 94 6.76 8.72 11.75
C TRP A 94 6.28 10.01 12.40
N LEU A 95 5.56 10.87 11.66
CA LEU A 95 4.96 12.08 12.22
C LEU A 95 3.87 11.75 13.26
N ASN A 96 3.04 10.75 12.99
CA ASN A 96 2.03 10.29 13.94
C ASN A 96 2.66 9.65 15.18
N LEU A 97 3.69 8.80 15.00
CA LEU A 97 4.45 8.23 16.11
C LEU A 97 5.13 9.31 16.95
N LEU A 98 5.76 10.30 16.31
CA LEU A 98 6.41 11.42 16.98
C LEU A 98 5.41 12.23 17.80
N ALA A 99 4.27 12.60 17.22
CA ALA A 99 3.22 13.34 17.92
C ALA A 99 2.72 12.58 19.16
N TYR A 100 2.51 11.27 19.03
CA TYR A 100 2.07 10.42 20.14
C TYR A 100 3.13 10.30 21.25
N VAL A 101 4.41 10.14 20.89
CA VAL A 101 5.52 10.09 21.86
C VAL A 101 5.70 11.43 22.57
N LEU A 102 5.63 12.56 21.84
CA LEU A 102 5.74 13.89 22.44
C LEU A 102 4.62 14.14 23.47
N LEU A 103 3.40 13.69 23.18
CA LEU A 103 2.28 13.75 24.12
C LEU A 103 2.60 13.01 25.42
N ALA A 104 3.18 11.81 25.31
CA ALA A 104 3.59 11.00 26.46
C ALA A 104 4.72 11.65 27.27
N LEU A 105 5.69 12.27 26.60
CA LEU A 105 6.84 12.92 27.25
C LEU A 105 6.45 14.18 28.05
N VAL A 106 5.35 14.84 27.68
CA VAL A 106 4.85 16.04 28.39
C VAL A 106 3.98 15.67 29.61
N GLY A 107 4.03 14.41 30.05
CA GLY A 107 3.43 13.94 31.31
C GLY A 107 1.99 13.44 31.18
N GLN A 108 1.49 13.27 29.95
CA GLN A 108 0.19 12.65 29.74
C GLN A 108 0.28 11.13 29.80
N ASN A 109 -0.77 10.47 30.28
CA ASN A 109 -0.84 9.01 30.27
C ASN A 109 -1.00 8.50 28.82
N PRO A 110 0.01 7.86 28.22
CA PRO A 110 -0.08 7.40 26.83
C PRO A 110 -1.13 6.30 26.64
N LEU A 111 -1.40 5.51 27.69
CA LEU A 111 -2.36 4.41 27.63
C LEU A 111 -3.80 4.93 27.58
N ASN A 112 -4.06 6.06 28.24
CA ASN A 112 -5.39 6.66 28.30
C ASN A 112 -5.30 8.19 28.38
N PRO A 113 -5.02 8.88 27.25
CA PRO A 113 -4.99 10.33 27.19
C PRO A 113 -6.37 10.93 27.50
N THR A 114 -6.42 11.97 28.32
CA THR A 114 -7.71 12.58 28.71
C THR A 114 -8.23 13.52 27.61
N ALA A 115 -9.55 13.76 27.57
CA ALA A 115 -10.14 14.72 26.64
C ALA A 115 -9.53 16.14 26.76
N PRO A 116 -9.38 16.74 27.96
CA PRO A 116 -8.74 18.06 28.10
C PRO A 116 -7.31 18.12 27.55
N ASP A 117 -6.56 17.05 27.76
CA ASP A 117 -5.19 16.89 27.29
C ASP A 117 -5.09 16.88 25.76
N LEU A 118 -5.96 16.12 25.10
CA LEU A 118 -6.07 16.08 23.65
C LEU A 118 -6.53 17.42 23.07
N VAL A 119 -7.47 18.10 23.74
CA VAL A 119 -7.94 19.44 23.33
C VAL A 119 -6.79 20.46 23.39
N ARG A 120 -5.95 20.43 24.43
CA ARG A 120 -4.77 21.32 24.52
C ARG A 120 -3.80 21.12 23.36
N TRP A 121 -3.67 19.89 22.88
CA TRP A 121 -2.74 19.53 21.80
C TRP A 121 -3.31 19.66 20.39
N GLY A 122 -4.58 20.05 20.25
CA GLY A 122 -5.16 20.33 18.94
C GLY A 122 -6.17 19.31 18.44
N ALA A 123 -6.85 18.58 19.34
CA ALA A 123 -8.02 17.80 18.95
C ALA A 123 -9.06 18.68 18.23
N ASN A 124 -9.78 18.08 17.28
CA ASN A 124 -10.90 18.75 16.65
C ASN A 124 -12.00 18.84 17.69
N PHE A 125 -12.31 20.05 18.13
CA PHE A 125 -13.23 20.29 19.24
C PHE A 125 -14.17 21.43 18.90
N THR A 126 -15.46 21.15 18.75
CA THR A 126 -16.45 22.09 18.18
C THR A 126 -16.35 23.52 18.74
N PRO A 127 -16.33 23.72 20.07
CA PRO A 127 -16.28 25.07 20.64
C PRO A 127 -15.01 25.87 20.31
N LEU A 128 -13.90 25.22 19.92
CA LEU A 128 -12.65 25.89 19.58
C LEU A 128 -12.40 25.93 18.07
N THR A 129 -12.68 24.82 17.38
CA THR A 129 -12.46 24.73 15.93
C THR A 129 -13.34 25.73 15.18
N LEU A 130 -14.62 25.85 15.55
CA LEU A 130 -15.55 26.78 14.90
C LEU A 130 -15.37 28.24 15.34
N HIS A 131 -14.67 28.49 16.44
CA HIS A 131 -14.51 29.82 17.04
C HIS A 131 -13.05 30.32 17.01
N GLY A 132 -12.35 30.07 15.90
CA GLY A 132 -11.07 30.72 15.60
C GLY A 132 -9.83 29.83 15.65
N GLN A 133 -9.97 28.51 15.81
CA GLN A 133 -8.85 27.57 15.79
C GLN A 133 -8.99 26.49 14.68
N PRO A 134 -9.12 26.89 13.39
CA PRO A 134 -9.36 25.95 12.29
C PRO A 134 -8.19 24.99 12.03
N TRP A 135 -6.99 25.34 12.49
CA TRP A 135 -5.80 24.47 12.43
C TRP A 135 -6.02 23.12 13.14
N ARG A 136 -7.00 23.05 14.07
CA ARG A 136 -7.44 21.82 14.74
C ARG A 136 -7.94 20.74 13.80
N LEU A 137 -8.46 21.12 12.63
CA LEU A 137 -8.87 20.18 11.59
C LEU A 137 -7.70 19.36 11.07
N LEU A 138 -6.49 19.93 11.08
CA LEU A 138 -5.29 19.26 10.61
C LEU A 138 -4.52 18.59 11.74
N THR A 139 -4.37 19.26 12.88
CA THR A 139 -3.59 18.71 14.02
C THR A 139 -4.27 17.49 14.64
N SER A 140 -5.61 17.44 14.63
CA SER A 140 -6.37 16.29 15.14
C SER A 140 -6.00 14.99 14.44
N CYS A 141 -5.60 15.05 13.15
CA CYS A 141 -5.18 13.89 12.37
C CYS A 141 -3.91 13.20 12.93
N PHE A 142 -3.13 13.89 13.76
CA PHE A 142 -1.89 13.36 14.33
C PHE A 142 -2.01 12.94 15.81
N LEU A 143 -3.15 13.21 16.44
CA LEU A 143 -3.42 12.85 17.83
C LEU A 143 -4.17 11.52 17.91
N HIS A 144 -3.95 10.76 18.99
CA HIS A 144 -4.55 9.44 19.17
C HIS A 144 -5.00 9.22 20.61
N GLY A 145 -6.18 8.65 20.79
CA GLY A 145 -6.78 8.36 22.10
C GLY A 145 -6.24 7.10 22.80
N GLY A 146 -5.03 6.67 22.48
CA GLY A 146 -4.40 5.48 23.07
C GLY A 146 -3.65 4.60 22.07
N PRO A 147 -2.94 3.56 22.56
CA PRO A 147 -2.04 2.76 21.74
C PRO A 147 -2.77 1.89 20.71
N GLY A 148 -3.94 1.34 21.06
CA GLY A 148 -4.76 0.55 20.12
C GLY A 148 -5.28 1.38 18.95
N HIS A 149 -5.71 2.62 19.21
CA HIS A 149 -6.15 3.55 18.17
C HIS A 149 -4.98 3.93 17.24
N LEU A 150 -3.81 4.23 17.80
CA LEU A 150 -2.60 4.48 17.00
C LEU A 150 -2.21 3.28 16.15
N LEU A 151 -2.17 2.08 16.74
CA LEU A 151 -1.78 0.86 16.04
C LEU A 151 -2.71 0.58 14.85
N MET A 152 -4.02 0.70 15.04
CA MET A 152 -5.00 0.49 13.98
C MET A 152 -4.78 1.49 12.83
N ASN A 153 -4.68 2.79 13.16
CA ASN A 153 -4.47 3.82 12.15
C ASN A 153 -3.15 3.63 11.39
N MET A 154 -2.05 3.34 12.08
CA MET A 154 -0.74 3.16 11.43
C MET A 154 -0.70 1.90 10.58
N SER A 155 -1.36 0.82 11.01
CA SER A 155 -1.50 -0.41 10.23
C SER A 155 -2.29 -0.15 8.94
N SER A 156 -3.43 0.54 9.04
CA SER A 156 -4.23 0.92 7.87
C SER A 156 -3.48 1.89 6.95
N LEU A 157 -2.77 2.89 7.49
CA LEU A 157 -1.98 3.85 6.73
C LEU A 157 -0.87 3.15 5.94
N VAL A 158 -0.13 2.23 6.57
CA VAL A 158 0.91 1.44 5.89
C VAL A 158 0.31 0.59 4.79
N PHE A 159 -0.74 -0.16 5.11
CA PHE A 159 -1.40 -1.06 4.17
C PHE A 159 -1.91 -0.30 2.94
N LEU A 160 -2.65 0.79 3.13
CA LEU A 160 -3.12 1.61 2.01
C LEU A 160 -1.99 2.31 1.29
N GLY A 161 -1.03 2.86 2.01
CA GLY A 161 0.09 3.60 1.44
C GLY A 161 0.95 2.75 0.50
N LEU A 162 1.19 1.49 0.86
CA LEU A 162 1.91 0.53 0.00
C LEU A 162 1.22 0.33 -1.35
N MET A 163 -0.11 0.40 -1.38
CA MET A 163 -0.91 0.23 -2.60
C MET A 163 -1.10 1.55 -3.35
N THR A 164 -1.26 2.66 -2.63
CA THR A 164 -1.70 3.93 -3.21
C THR A 164 -0.56 4.84 -3.60
N GLU A 165 0.55 4.88 -2.85
CA GLU A 165 1.63 5.85 -3.09
C GLU A 165 2.31 5.60 -4.43
N SER A 166 2.60 4.34 -4.76
CA SER A 166 3.23 3.96 -6.02
C SER A 166 2.31 4.19 -7.23
N LEU A 167 0.99 4.13 -7.04
CA LEU A 167 0.00 4.34 -8.12
C LEU A 167 -0.29 5.82 -8.36
N THR A 168 -0.23 6.65 -7.31
CA THR A 168 -0.72 8.03 -7.37
C THR A 168 0.39 9.08 -7.27
N GLY A 169 1.55 8.68 -6.75
CA GLY A 169 2.71 9.52 -6.51
C GLY A 169 2.65 10.29 -5.19
N ARG A 170 3.83 10.54 -4.62
CA ARG A 170 4.03 11.20 -3.31
C ARG A 170 3.21 12.47 -3.08
N GLY A 171 3.24 13.42 -4.03
CA GLY A 171 2.61 14.73 -3.84
C GLY A 171 1.09 14.64 -3.78
N ARG A 172 0.50 13.80 -4.63
CA ARG A 172 -0.95 13.58 -4.68
C ARG A 172 -1.42 12.83 -3.44
N LEU A 173 -0.71 11.79 -3.01
CA LEU A 173 -1.03 11.08 -1.77
C LEU A 173 -1.01 12.03 -0.57
N LEU A 174 0.05 12.84 -0.42
CA LEU A 174 0.17 13.78 0.69
C LEU A 174 -0.97 14.80 0.70
N LEU A 175 -1.25 15.44 -0.44
CA LEU A 175 -2.31 16.44 -0.53
C LEU A 175 -3.68 15.84 -0.24
N VAL A 176 -3.99 14.67 -0.80
CA VAL A 176 -5.27 14.00 -0.54
C VAL A 176 -5.38 13.59 0.92
N TYR A 177 -4.32 13.05 1.53
CA TYR A 177 -4.33 12.72 2.96
C TYR A 177 -4.67 13.94 3.83
N LEU A 178 -3.97 15.06 3.63
CA LEU A 178 -4.17 16.27 4.44
C LEU A 178 -5.56 16.88 4.20
N LEU A 179 -5.99 17.01 2.94
CA LEU A 179 -7.28 17.59 2.59
C LEU A 179 -8.45 16.69 3.02
N SER A 180 -8.32 15.37 2.94
CA SER A 180 -9.32 14.44 3.48
C SER A 180 -9.38 14.46 4.99
N GLY A 181 -8.27 14.69 5.70
CA GLY A 181 -8.28 14.98 7.13
C GLY A 181 -9.16 16.19 7.45
N VAL A 182 -8.96 17.29 6.72
CA VAL A 182 -9.77 18.50 6.84
C VAL A 182 -11.24 18.26 6.47
N GLY A 183 -11.51 17.62 5.33
CA GLY A 183 -12.87 17.32 4.86
C GLY A 183 -13.63 16.38 5.80
N GLY A 184 -12.95 15.38 6.37
CA GLY A 184 -13.49 14.54 7.43
C GLY A 184 -13.80 15.33 8.69
N GLY A 185 -12.86 16.15 9.16
CA GLY A 185 -13.07 17.00 10.32
C GLY A 185 -14.23 17.98 10.17
N LEU A 186 -14.41 18.55 8.97
CA LEU A 186 -15.54 19.43 8.66
C LEU A 186 -16.87 18.68 8.65
N LEU A 187 -16.94 17.49 8.02
CA LEU A 187 -18.18 16.72 8.00
C LEU A 187 -18.56 16.24 9.41
N SER A 188 -17.57 15.88 10.22
CA SER A 188 -17.77 15.57 11.65
C SER A 188 -18.38 16.74 12.41
N LEU A 189 -17.80 17.95 12.29
CA LEU A 189 -18.34 19.16 12.93
C LEU A 189 -19.78 19.48 12.49
N TRP A 190 -20.10 19.23 11.22
CA TRP A 190 -21.44 19.45 10.67
C TRP A 190 -22.45 18.40 11.17
N TRP A 191 -22.05 17.14 11.28
CA TRP A 191 -22.91 16.02 11.67
C TRP A 191 -23.27 16.04 13.17
N HIS A 192 -22.28 16.33 14.02
CA HIS A 192 -22.43 16.28 15.47
C HIS A 192 -22.95 17.61 16.03
N SER A 193 -24.28 17.80 15.97
CA SER A 193 -24.95 19.06 16.38
C SER A 193 -24.77 19.44 17.85
N GLN A 194 -24.49 18.48 18.74
CA GLN A 194 -24.24 18.71 20.17
C GLN A 194 -22.76 19.02 20.47
N GLY A 195 -21.92 19.10 19.43
CA GLY A 195 -20.48 19.22 19.55
C GLY A 195 -19.77 17.86 19.52
N VAL A 196 -18.51 17.90 19.11
CA VAL A 196 -17.64 16.73 18.98
C VAL A 196 -16.25 17.04 19.53
N LEU A 197 -15.61 16.01 20.07
CA LEU A 197 -14.18 15.94 20.29
C LEU A 197 -13.66 14.76 19.47
N SER A 198 -12.81 15.01 18.49
CA SER A 198 -12.31 13.98 17.58
C SER A 198 -10.79 14.11 17.39
N VAL A 199 -10.14 12.95 17.36
CA VAL A 199 -8.70 12.78 17.10
C VAL A 199 -8.51 11.54 16.24
N GLY A 200 -7.41 11.49 15.50
CA GLY A 200 -6.98 10.30 14.76
C GLY A 200 -6.82 10.56 13.28
N ALA A 201 -5.88 9.83 12.69
CA ALA A 201 -5.58 9.86 11.26
C ALA A 201 -6.69 9.23 10.38
N SER A 202 -7.70 8.59 10.98
CA SER A 202 -8.63 7.72 10.28
C SER A 202 -9.45 8.43 9.20
N GLY A 203 -9.89 9.68 9.39
CA GLY A 203 -10.53 10.47 8.33
C GLY A 203 -9.64 10.67 7.10
N ALA A 204 -8.35 11.00 7.32
CA ALA A 204 -7.36 11.12 6.26
C ALA A 204 -7.07 9.77 5.56
N ILE A 205 -7.03 8.68 6.33
CA ILE A 205 -6.87 7.31 5.80
C ILE A 205 -8.09 6.91 4.96
N PHE A 206 -9.30 7.28 5.36
CA PHE A 206 -10.50 7.11 4.54
C PHE A 206 -10.44 7.92 3.24
N GLY A 207 -9.78 9.06 3.27
CA GLY A 207 -9.37 9.77 2.04
C GLY A 207 -8.54 8.93 1.09
N LEU A 208 -7.58 8.16 1.61
CA LEU A 208 -6.76 7.28 0.79
C LEU A 208 -7.58 6.10 0.22
N TYR A 209 -8.60 5.61 0.92
CA TYR A 209 -9.59 4.68 0.33
C TYR A 209 -10.29 5.32 -0.87
N GLY A 210 -10.78 6.55 -0.71
CA GLY A 210 -11.45 7.30 -1.78
C GLY A 210 -10.54 7.52 -2.99
N LEU A 211 -9.29 7.91 -2.74
CA LEU A 211 -8.26 8.08 -3.78
C LEU A 211 -8.00 6.79 -4.56
N LEU A 212 -7.88 5.67 -3.84
CA LEU A 212 -7.65 4.35 -4.46
C LEU A 212 -8.85 3.96 -5.33
N LEU A 213 -10.07 4.10 -4.81
CA LEU A 213 -11.30 3.80 -5.54
C LEU A 213 -11.43 4.64 -6.80
N ALA A 214 -11.21 5.95 -6.72
CA ALA A 214 -11.22 6.84 -7.88
C ALA A 214 -10.14 6.45 -8.90
N THR A 215 -8.93 6.12 -8.43
CA THR A 215 -7.83 5.70 -9.30
C THR A 215 -8.14 4.39 -10.03
N LEU A 216 -8.66 3.40 -9.32
CA LEU A 216 -9.04 2.12 -9.92
C LEU A 216 -10.22 2.27 -10.89
N ALA A 217 -11.20 3.12 -10.57
CA ALA A 217 -12.40 3.31 -11.40
C ALA A 217 -12.14 4.14 -12.66
N GLY A 218 -11.38 5.24 -12.55
CA GLY A 218 -11.25 6.25 -13.61
C GLY A 218 -10.00 6.14 -14.47
N HIS A 219 -9.00 5.32 -14.09
CA HIS A 219 -7.70 5.31 -14.79
C HIS A 219 -7.18 3.90 -15.09
N PRO A 220 -6.48 3.71 -16.23
CA PRO A 220 -5.70 2.51 -16.47
C PRO A 220 -4.67 2.35 -15.34
N THR A 221 -4.61 1.14 -14.77
CA THR A 221 -3.62 0.77 -13.75
C THR A 221 -2.83 -0.44 -14.24
N SER A 222 -1.68 -0.70 -13.64
CA SER A 222 -0.86 -1.89 -13.92
C SER A 222 -1.49 -3.19 -13.41
N PHE A 223 -2.63 -3.13 -12.72
CA PHE A 223 -3.34 -4.31 -12.24
C PHE A 223 -4.11 -4.98 -13.37
N ASP A 224 -3.97 -6.30 -13.46
CA ASP A 224 -4.91 -7.11 -14.23
C ASP A 224 -6.32 -7.10 -13.58
N ARG A 225 -7.30 -7.66 -14.29
CA ARG A 225 -8.69 -7.69 -13.81
C ARG A 225 -8.87 -8.45 -12.49
N SER A 226 -8.08 -9.51 -12.29
CA SER A 226 -8.18 -10.36 -11.09
C SER A 226 -7.59 -9.62 -9.88
N ALA A 227 -6.38 -9.09 -10.00
CA ALA A 227 -5.71 -8.28 -8.99
C ALA A 227 -6.58 -7.08 -8.61
N ARG A 228 -7.12 -6.35 -9.59
CA ARG A 228 -8.04 -5.23 -9.34
C ARG A 228 -9.27 -5.66 -8.54
N ARG A 229 -9.90 -6.78 -8.87
CA ARG A 229 -11.06 -7.30 -8.13
C ARG A 229 -10.69 -7.66 -6.69
N THR A 230 -9.57 -8.33 -6.49
CA THR A 230 -9.07 -8.68 -5.14
C THR A 230 -8.82 -7.44 -4.29
N VAL A 231 -8.14 -6.44 -4.86
CA VAL A 231 -7.88 -5.16 -4.18
C VAL A 231 -9.20 -4.47 -3.81
N LEU A 232 -10.17 -4.41 -4.72
CA LEU A 232 -11.47 -3.80 -4.46
C LEU A 232 -12.22 -4.52 -3.33
N VAL A 233 -12.30 -5.85 -3.38
CA VAL A 233 -12.97 -6.64 -2.32
C VAL A 233 -12.31 -6.40 -0.97
N LEU A 234 -10.98 -6.42 -0.91
CA LEU A 234 -10.22 -6.19 0.32
C LEU A 234 -10.44 -4.77 0.86
N VAL A 235 -10.38 -3.75 0.00
CA VAL A 235 -10.64 -2.36 0.36
C VAL A 235 -12.06 -2.16 0.89
N PHE A 236 -13.06 -2.70 0.19
CA PHE A 236 -14.45 -2.63 0.64
C PHE A 236 -14.67 -3.34 1.96
N TYR A 237 -14.07 -4.52 2.15
CA TYR A 237 -14.13 -5.25 3.41
C TYR A 237 -13.56 -4.42 4.56
N LEU A 238 -12.32 -3.92 4.43
CA LEU A 238 -11.69 -3.13 5.50
C LEU A 238 -12.44 -1.83 5.81
N MET A 239 -12.94 -1.15 4.77
CA MET A 239 -13.75 0.06 4.93
C MET A 239 -15.07 -0.25 5.66
N ALA A 240 -15.78 -1.31 5.25
CA ALA A 240 -17.04 -1.71 5.87
C ALA A 240 -16.83 -2.15 7.33
N SER A 241 -15.80 -2.93 7.62
CA SER A 241 -15.45 -3.33 8.98
C SER A 241 -15.12 -2.14 9.87
N SER A 242 -14.41 -1.14 9.33
CA SER A 242 -14.08 0.09 10.08
C SER A 242 -15.32 0.92 10.40
N LEU A 243 -16.23 1.09 9.43
CA LEU A 243 -17.49 1.82 9.63
C LEU A 243 -18.44 1.08 10.58
N ALA A 244 -18.52 -0.26 10.48
CA ALA A 244 -19.30 -1.10 11.38
C ALA A 244 -18.79 -0.98 12.83
N GLY A 245 -17.47 -1.02 13.01
CA GLY A 245 -16.86 -0.79 14.32
C GLY A 245 -17.22 0.56 14.92
N GLY A 246 -17.42 1.60 14.10
CA GLY A 246 -17.88 2.91 14.60
C GLY A 246 -19.37 3.04 14.89
N LEU A 247 -20.19 2.09 14.43
CA LEU A 247 -21.58 1.97 14.91
C LEU A 247 -21.65 1.28 16.27
N GLU A 248 -20.71 0.39 16.55
CA GLU A 248 -20.65 -0.39 17.79
C GLU A 248 -19.89 0.33 18.92
N ALA A 249 -18.82 1.05 18.57
CA ALA A 249 -17.99 1.79 19.51
C ALA A 249 -18.25 3.31 19.39
N TYR A 250 -18.83 3.90 20.44
CA TYR A 250 -19.06 5.36 20.56
C TYR A 250 -17.79 6.23 20.48
N SER A 251 -16.60 5.63 20.39
CA SER A 251 -15.31 6.33 20.28
C SER A 251 -14.85 6.58 18.85
N THR A 252 -15.56 6.08 17.83
CA THR A 252 -15.18 6.22 16.42
C THR A 252 -16.12 7.14 15.66
N ASP A 253 -15.55 8.10 14.94
CA ASP A 253 -16.29 9.16 14.26
C ASP A 253 -16.56 8.80 12.78
N ASN A 254 -17.69 8.13 12.54
CA ASN A 254 -18.08 7.72 11.18
C ASN A 254 -18.33 8.92 10.25
N ALA A 255 -18.74 10.07 10.77
CA ALA A 255 -18.88 11.28 9.96
C ALA A 255 -17.52 11.75 9.42
N ALA A 256 -16.47 11.67 10.25
CA ALA A 256 -15.11 11.95 9.79
C ALA A 256 -14.63 10.96 8.71
N HIS A 257 -14.96 9.67 8.84
CA HIS A 257 -14.63 8.64 7.84
C HIS A 257 -15.32 8.92 6.50
N VAL A 258 -16.63 9.16 6.52
CA VAL A 258 -17.40 9.46 5.31
C VAL A 258 -16.90 10.74 4.64
N GLY A 259 -16.64 11.79 5.41
CA GLY A 259 -16.15 13.07 4.87
C GLY A 259 -14.77 12.94 4.25
N GLY A 260 -13.88 12.18 4.89
CA GLY A 260 -12.58 11.84 4.36
C GLY A 260 -12.67 11.07 3.04
N LEU A 261 -13.48 10.01 3.01
CA LEU A 261 -13.72 9.15 1.84
C LEU A 261 -14.22 9.96 0.64
N LEU A 262 -15.26 10.78 0.83
CA LEU A 262 -15.83 11.62 -0.23
C LEU A 262 -14.80 12.62 -0.75
N THR A 263 -14.08 13.29 0.15
CA THR A 263 -13.03 14.24 -0.22
C THR A 263 -11.95 13.56 -1.05
N GLY A 264 -11.49 12.38 -0.61
CA GLY A 264 -10.43 11.65 -1.30
C GLY A 264 -10.87 11.10 -2.65
N PHE A 265 -12.13 10.65 -2.77
CA PHE A 265 -12.70 10.21 -4.03
C PHE A 265 -12.82 11.36 -5.03
N VAL A 266 -13.37 12.51 -4.61
CA VAL A 266 -13.51 13.69 -5.48
C VAL A 266 -12.15 14.19 -5.94
N LEU A 267 -11.20 14.39 -5.02
CA LEU A 267 -9.84 14.81 -5.36
C LEU A 267 -9.13 13.79 -6.26
N GLY A 268 -9.33 12.50 -5.99
CA GLY A 268 -8.83 11.42 -6.82
C GLY A 268 -9.40 11.48 -8.24
N TRP A 269 -10.69 11.74 -8.39
CA TRP A 269 -11.37 11.77 -9.68
C TRP A 269 -10.95 12.96 -10.55
N ILE A 270 -10.83 14.15 -9.95
CA ILE A 270 -10.51 15.39 -10.68
C ILE A 270 -9.01 15.57 -10.97
N TRP A 271 -8.14 14.94 -10.18
CA TRP A 271 -6.69 15.00 -10.37
C TRP A 271 -6.21 13.67 -10.98
N PRO A 272 -6.21 13.50 -12.32
CA PRO A 272 -5.68 12.28 -12.93
C PRO A 272 -4.19 12.11 -12.60
N GLY A 273 -3.83 10.93 -12.11
CA GLY A 273 -2.44 10.59 -11.80
C GLY A 273 -1.57 10.54 -13.07
N LYS A 274 -0.25 10.73 -12.92
CA LYS A 274 0.68 10.45 -14.03
C LYS A 274 0.66 8.94 -14.28
N GLN A 275 0.40 8.51 -15.52
CA GLN A 275 0.53 7.12 -15.91
C GLN A 275 2.00 6.72 -15.74
N VAL A 276 2.30 5.87 -14.76
CA VAL A 276 3.60 5.23 -14.65
C VAL A 276 3.52 3.97 -15.50
N HIS A 277 3.97 4.06 -16.75
CA HIS A 277 4.30 2.87 -17.53
C HIS A 277 5.57 2.29 -16.89
N LEU A 278 5.42 1.15 -16.21
CA LEU A 278 6.54 0.30 -15.80
C LEU A 278 6.86 -0.69 -16.93
#